data_AF-A0A3S1B1A3-F1
#
_entry.id   AF-A0A3S1B1A3-F1
#
_cell.length_a   1.000
_cell.length_b   1.000
_cell.length_c   1.000
_cell.angle_alpha   90.00
_cell.angle_beta   90.00
_cell.angle_gamma   90.00
#
_symmetry.space_group_name_H-M   'P 1'
#
loop_
_entity.id
_entity.type
_entity.pdbx_description
1 polymer ?
#
loop_
_entity_poly.entity_id
_entity_poly.type
_entity_poly.pdbx_seq_one_letter_code
_entity_poly.pdbx_strand_id
1 'polypeptide(L)'
;MAEVDRRPEVTENPKKRPKLGRKWERERDDRLSAHVMGPSCNCSRLKCFEVTTVRERQRLIDHFNGLDSKNVQDSMLASLIECKPVARRRPRQNENVAELHDFSYSYKVNVVRDEVALPIQFCIKAFLSVFGITESRVKRIRSSMAKEGIPPTDQRGKHNNRPRAFTEEQVQRIVDHIRSFRGRQSHYALSDTRRLFLPEELNLTKMYNMYCEQFPHHPCSQESYRHEKIFTCKFNIAFGYPRKDTCSTCDKVNVDIQAASPEQLSTLIQNKELHLRKARVFYDRKRAAKQLAQIDNSVAALAFDYAKNLSCPNISTNDAYYRRQLSLHTFNVHSLSDDKVHLFTYDETVAKKGADEVCSMLLYYFNNVVSAEVSTLELFCDSCPGQNKNWTMLRFLHHLVVHQQKFTKIRINFPIRGHSYMECDRDMAVINQKATVETPDDWFQQFKSARKNPSPFNVVAMQQDMFLQVTNHVKGLYRATPPFQTRPIREIIFTRDHPRTIQHRANWNGPFETSVLSKPLGKRGVAQQPPLSPIYQERIPMTLAKFKDLQILKTFCSATAQQFYDNIPYVGQSGDEDNNYSELSSEGED
;
A
#
# COMPACT_ATOMS: atom_id res chain seq x y z
N MET A 1 -22.79 -15.71 22.14
CA MET A 1 -21.43 -15.74 22.75
C MET A 1 -21.07 -14.30 23.06
N ALA A 2 -20.83 -14.00 24.33
CA ALA A 2 -20.49 -12.67 24.86
C ALA A 2 -19.43 -11.97 24.01
N GLU A 3 -19.33 -10.64 24.11
CA GLU A 3 -18.09 -9.92 23.74
C GLU A 3 -16.92 -10.70 24.34
N VAL A 4 -16.26 -11.53 23.54
CA VAL A 4 -15.07 -12.19 24.01
C VAL A 4 -14.04 -11.09 23.93
N ASP A 5 -13.90 -10.37 25.03
CA ASP A 5 -12.67 -9.67 25.39
C ASP A 5 -11.54 -10.66 25.16
N ARG A 6 -10.87 -10.55 24.00
CA ARG A 6 -9.80 -11.46 23.63
C ARG A 6 -8.52 -10.89 24.19
N ARG A 7 -7.79 -11.73 24.92
CA ARG A 7 -6.44 -11.42 25.36
C ARG A 7 -5.47 -11.60 24.18
N PRO A 8 -4.41 -10.78 24.07
CA PRO A 8 -3.40 -10.98 23.07
C PRO A 8 -2.77 -12.36 23.17
N GLU A 9 -2.74 -13.11 22.08
CA GLU A 9 -2.06 -14.40 21.99
C GLU A 9 -0.70 -14.26 21.31
N VAL A 10 0.22 -15.15 21.67
CA VAL A 10 1.51 -15.26 20.99
C VAL A 10 1.26 -15.87 19.61
N THR A 11 1.60 -15.15 18.55
CA THR A 11 1.37 -15.53 17.16
C THR A 11 2.69 -15.89 16.47
N GLU A 12 2.70 -16.96 15.68
CA GLU A 12 3.84 -17.33 14.82
C GLU A 12 4.14 -16.30 13.72
N ASN A 13 3.14 -15.48 13.35
CA ASN A 13 3.24 -14.43 12.33
C ASN A 13 2.79 -13.05 12.88
N PRO A 14 3.60 -12.40 13.72
CA PRO A 14 3.16 -11.27 14.53
C PRO A 14 3.00 -9.99 13.73
N LYS A 15 3.91 -9.69 12.80
CA LYS A 15 3.83 -8.55 11.88
C LYS A 15 4.58 -8.88 10.58
N LYS A 16 3.92 -8.84 9.41
CA LYS A 16 4.62 -8.78 8.12
C LYS A 16 5.34 -7.44 8.00
N ARG A 17 6.57 -7.33 8.53
CA ARG A 17 7.55 -6.43 7.93
C ARG A 17 8.04 -7.11 6.64
N PRO A 18 8.18 -6.39 5.51
CA PRO A 18 8.86 -6.93 4.35
C PRO A 18 10.21 -7.49 4.78
N LYS A 19 10.51 -8.75 4.43
CA LYS A 19 11.85 -9.33 4.60
C LYS A 19 12.81 -8.69 3.60
N LEU A 20 13.03 -7.39 3.68
CA LEU A 20 14.30 -6.84 3.24
C LEU A 20 15.28 -7.31 4.32
N GLY A 21 16.20 -8.21 3.96
CA GLY A 21 17.24 -8.71 4.87
C GLY A 21 17.85 -7.54 5.65
N ARG A 22 18.11 -7.77 6.94
CA ARG A 22 18.62 -6.73 7.85
C ARG A 22 19.84 -6.08 7.17
N LYS A 23 20.04 -4.77 7.35
CA LYS A 23 21.14 -4.04 6.68
C LYS A 23 22.50 -4.76 6.83
N TRP A 24 22.76 -5.34 8.01
CA TRP A 24 23.96 -6.12 8.28
C TRP A 24 24.04 -7.45 7.52
N GLU A 25 22.92 -8.10 7.18
CA GLU A 25 22.90 -9.34 6.38
C GLU A 25 23.31 -9.02 4.93
N ARG A 26 22.76 -7.94 4.36
CA ARG A 26 23.16 -7.45 3.04
C ARG A 26 24.61 -6.98 3.01
N GLU A 27 25.03 -6.16 3.98
CA GLU A 27 26.44 -5.72 4.09
C GLU A 27 27.42 -6.89 4.32
N ARG A 28 26.98 -7.98 4.98
CA ARG A 28 27.79 -9.18 5.14
C ARG A 28 27.97 -9.88 3.81
N ASP A 29 26.90 -10.07 3.05
CA ASP A 29 26.92 -10.78 1.77
C ASP A 29 27.69 -9.95 0.72
N ASP A 30 27.52 -8.63 0.70
CA ASP A 30 28.33 -7.70 -0.13
C ASP A 30 29.83 -7.76 0.21
N ARG A 31 30.20 -7.86 1.51
CA ARG A 31 31.60 -8.00 1.93
C ARG A 31 32.22 -9.34 1.55
N LEU A 32 31.43 -10.40 1.43
CA LEU A 32 31.95 -11.73 1.05
C LEU A 32 32.36 -11.77 -0.41
N SER A 33 31.72 -10.96 -1.26
CA SER A 33 31.91 -10.95 -2.72
C SER A 33 32.84 -9.84 -3.23
N ALA A 34 33.48 -9.07 -2.34
CA ALA A 34 34.20 -7.83 -2.68
C ALA A 34 35.72 -7.86 -2.43
N HIS A 35 36.37 -9.03 -2.37
CA HIS A 35 37.82 -9.08 -2.19
C HIS A 35 38.56 -8.58 -3.43
N VAL A 36 39.60 -7.77 -3.24
CA VAL A 36 40.44 -7.19 -4.30
C VAL A 36 41.88 -7.65 -4.14
N MET A 37 42.53 -7.97 -5.26
CA MET A 37 43.93 -8.40 -5.28
C MET A 37 44.85 -7.29 -4.77
N GLY A 38 45.78 -7.66 -3.88
CA GLY A 38 46.74 -6.75 -3.27
C GLY A 38 47.99 -6.51 -4.13
N PRO A 39 49.00 -5.80 -3.58
CA PRO A 39 50.27 -5.54 -4.27
C PRO A 39 51.12 -6.79 -4.45
N SER A 40 52.06 -6.75 -5.39
CA SER A 40 53.00 -7.86 -5.65
C SER A 40 53.81 -8.25 -4.41
N CYS A 41 54.02 -9.55 -4.24
CA CYS A 41 54.80 -10.10 -3.14
C CYS A 41 56.32 -9.86 -3.23
N ASN A 42 56.82 -9.48 -4.42
CA ASN A 42 58.23 -9.21 -4.73
C ASN A 42 59.22 -10.25 -4.18
N CYS A 43 58.83 -11.54 -4.16
CA CYS A 43 59.67 -12.58 -3.58
C CYS A 43 60.72 -13.10 -4.57
N SER A 44 61.99 -13.04 -4.20
CA SER A 44 63.12 -13.47 -5.05
C SER A 44 63.21 -14.99 -5.23
N ARG A 45 62.78 -15.75 -4.22
CA ARG A 45 62.92 -17.22 -4.20
C ARG A 45 61.89 -17.94 -5.09
N LEU A 46 60.62 -17.57 -4.98
CA LEU A 46 59.51 -18.24 -5.67
C LEU A 46 58.97 -17.44 -6.85
N LYS A 47 59.34 -16.15 -6.96
CA LYS A 47 58.96 -15.26 -8.06
C LYS A 47 57.46 -15.35 -8.41
N CYS A 48 56.60 -15.44 -7.38
CA CYS A 48 55.21 -15.88 -7.55
C CYS A 48 54.42 -15.02 -8.54
N PHE A 49 54.70 -13.71 -8.61
CA PHE A 49 54.03 -12.76 -9.50
C PHE A 49 54.62 -12.70 -10.92
N GLU A 50 55.80 -13.29 -11.15
CA GLU A 50 56.41 -13.49 -12.48
C GLU A 50 55.99 -14.84 -13.07
N VAL A 51 55.90 -15.87 -12.22
CA VAL A 51 55.52 -17.24 -12.63
C VAL A 51 54.02 -17.35 -12.94
N THR A 52 53.19 -16.44 -12.43
CA THR A 52 51.75 -16.39 -12.71
C THR A 52 51.34 -15.14 -13.47
N THR A 53 50.49 -15.30 -14.47
CA THR A 53 49.99 -14.18 -15.27
C THR A 53 48.91 -13.40 -14.52
N VAL A 54 48.64 -12.17 -14.98
CA VAL A 54 47.53 -11.35 -14.43
C VAL A 54 46.19 -12.07 -14.57
N ARG A 55 45.93 -12.68 -15.74
CA ARG A 55 44.68 -13.40 -16.02
C ARG A 55 44.49 -14.62 -15.11
N GLU A 56 45.55 -15.36 -14.82
CA GLU A 56 45.52 -16.51 -13.93
C GLU A 56 45.16 -16.10 -12.49
N ARG A 57 45.77 -15.02 -11.99
CA ARG A 57 45.45 -14.46 -10.66
C ARG A 57 44.04 -13.89 -10.60
N GLN A 58 43.58 -13.23 -11.66
CA GLN A 58 42.22 -12.70 -11.72
C GLN A 58 41.17 -13.81 -11.63
N ARG A 59 41.36 -14.93 -12.37
CA ARG A 59 40.47 -16.09 -12.28
C ARG A 59 40.36 -16.67 -10.87
N LEU A 60 41.48 -16.68 -10.12
CA LEU A 60 41.51 -17.21 -8.75
C LEU A 60 40.68 -16.35 -7.79
N ILE A 61 40.79 -15.02 -7.88
CA ILE A 61 40.02 -14.13 -7.01
C ILE A 61 38.55 -14.04 -7.44
N ASP A 62 38.25 -14.10 -8.74
CA ASP A 62 36.87 -14.14 -9.25
C ASP A 62 36.14 -15.40 -8.75
N HIS A 63 36.80 -16.56 -8.83
CA HIS A 63 36.25 -17.80 -8.29
C HIS A 63 36.03 -17.71 -6.78
N PHE A 64 36.99 -17.15 -6.04
CA PHE A 64 36.89 -16.96 -4.58
C PHE A 64 35.74 -16.03 -4.16
N ASN A 65 35.53 -14.93 -4.89
CA ASN A 65 34.43 -13.99 -4.67
C ASN A 65 33.07 -14.54 -5.09
N GLY A 66 33.03 -15.52 -6.00
CA GLY A 66 31.81 -16.19 -6.43
C GLY A 66 31.29 -17.26 -5.45
N LEU A 67 31.96 -17.51 -4.33
CA LEU A 67 31.54 -18.52 -3.35
C LEU A 67 30.47 -17.98 -2.38
N ASP A 68 29.41 -18.76 -2.19
CA ASP A 68 28.20 -18.35 -1.46
C ASP A 68 28.39 -18.05 0.04
N SER A 69 29.47 -18.52 0.66
CA SER A 69 29.69 -18.29 2.10
C SER A 69 31.15 -18.28 2.51
N LYS A 70 31.41 -17.60 3.64
CA LYS A 70 32.72 -17.58 4.29
C LYS A 70 33.26 -18.98 4.61
N ASN A 71 32.40 -19.92 4.99
CA ASN A 71 32.82 -21.28 5.31
C ASN A 71 33.32 -22.01 4.06
N VAL A 72 32.64 -21.81 2.93
CA VAL A 72 33.05 -22.37 1.63
C VAL A 72 34.36 -21.74 1.18
N GLN A 73 34.50 -20.41 1.30
CA GLN A 73 35.75 -19.70 1.06
C GLN A 73 36.91 -20.22 1.93
N ASP A 74 36.70 -20.38 3.24
CA ASP A 74 37.73 -20.86 4.16
C ASP A 74 38.11 -22.33 3.87
N SER A 75 37.16 -23.14 3.40
CA SER A 75 37.39 -24.52 2.97
C SER A 75 38.23 -24.59 1.69
N MET A 76 37.94 -23.71 0.71
CA MET A 76 38.77 -23.55 -0.48
C MET A 76 40.19 -23.10 -0.10
N LEU A 77 40.34 -22.09 0.74
CA LEU A 77 41.67 -21.64 1.18
C LEU A 77 42.43 -22.73 1.91
N ALA A 78 41.76 -23.54 2.72
CA ALA A 78 42.36 -24.66 3.43
C ALA A 78 42.85 -25.76 2.48
N SER A 79 42.13 -26.06 1.39
CA SER A 79 42.57 -27.05 0.40
C SER A 79 43.84 -26.64 -0.36
N LEU A 80 44.16 -25.34 -0.38
CA LEU A 80 45.38 -24.78 -0.97
C LEU A 80 46.56 -24.72 0.03
N ILE A 81 46.34 -25.10 1.29
CA ILE A 81 47.34 -25.07 2.36
C ILE A 81 47.71 -26.49 2.77
N GLU A 82 48.96 -26.86 2.56
CA GLU A 82 49.52 -28.13 3.01
C GLU A 82 50.27 -27.93 4.34
N CYS A 83 49.84 -28.63 5.38
CA CYS A 83 50.42 -28.60 6.72
C CYS A 83 51.45 -29.73 6.88
N LYS A 84 52.70 -29.40 7.22
CA LYS A 84 53.81 -30.36 7.37
C LYS A 84 54.38 -30.29 8.78
N PRO A 85 54.50 -31.41 9.52
CA PRO A 85 55.18 -31.40 10.81
C PRO A 85 56.66 -31.02 10.63
N VAL A 86 57.20 -30.23 11.55
CA VAL A 86 58.61 -29.80 11.47
C VAL A 86 59.53 -30.97 11.81
N ALA A 87 60.21 -31.52 10.80
CA ALA A 87 61.07 -32.71 10.93
C ALA A 87 62.41 -32.46 11.65
N ARG A 88 62.92 -31.22 11.66
CA ARG A 88 64.19 -30.87 12.34
C ARG A 88 64.16 -29.43 12.84
N ARG A 89 64.42 -29.22 14.13
CA ARG A 89 64.55 -27.89 14.75
C ARG A 89 66.03 -27.50 14.83
N ARG A 90 66.36 -26.25 14.50
CA ARG A 90 67.70 -25.66 14.70
C ARG A 90 67.52 -24.25 15.29
N PRO A 91 67.10 -24.14 16.57
CA PRO A 91 66.89 -22.84 17.18
C PRO A 91 68.23 -22.09 17.29
N ARG A 92 68.23 -20.79 16.96
CA ARG A 92 69.40 -19.89 17.11
C ARG A 92 69.47 -19.28 18.51
N GLN A 93 68.43 -19.45 19.32
CA GLN A 93 68.25 -18.94 20.67
C GLN A 93 67.95 -20.10 21.62
N ASN A 94 68.15 -19.89 22.93
CA ASN A 94 67.78 -20.88 23.96
C ASN A 94 66.30 -21.28 23.84
N GLU A 95 65.99 -22.56 24.08
CA GLU A 95 64.64 -23.13 23.90
C GLU A 95 63.56 -22.40 24.73
N ASN A 96 63.92 -21.83 25.88
CA ASN A 96 62.99 -21.08 26.74
C ASN A 96 62.57 -19.71 26.18
N VAL A 97 63.22 -19.21 25.13
CA VAL A 97 62.92 -17.91 24.50
C VAL A 97 62.45 -18.06 23.05
N ALA A 98 62.76 -19.19 22.41
CA ALA A 98 62.44 -19.41 21.01
C ALA A 98 60.94 -19.69 20.79
N GLU A 99 60.28 -18.90 19.95
CA GLU A 99 58.93 -19.21 19.44
C GLU A 99 59.01 -20.40 18.45
N LEU A 100 58.95 -21.62 18.99
CA LEU A 100 59.00 -22.84 18.19
C LEU A 100 57.66 -23.04 17.46
N HIS A 101 57.72 -23.31 16.16
CA HIS A 101 56.56 -23.73 15.38
C HIS A 101 56.54 -25.24 15.23
N ASP A 102 55.42 -25.88 15.55
CA ASP A 102 55.25 -27.33 15.40
C ASP A 102 55.00 -27.76 13.95
N PHE A 103 54.51 -26.83 13.13
CA PHE A 103 54.14 -27.07 11.74
C PHE A 103 54.71 -26.01 10.79
N SER A 104 55.13 -26.48 9.62
CA SER A 104 55.44 -25.66 8.43
C SER A 104 54.28 -25.74 7.45
N TYR A 105 54.08 -24.67 6.67
CA TYR A 105 52.93 -24.54 5.77
C TYR A 105 53.38 -24.19 4.36
N SER A 106 52.91 -24.94 3.37
CA SER A 106 53.09 -24.62 1.95
C SER A 106 51.78 -24.26 1.26
N TYR A 107 51.79 -23.21 0.43
CA TYR A 107 50.64 -22.73 -0.34
C TYR A 107 50.79 -23.22 -1.77
N LYS A 108 49.85 -24.02 -2.25
CA LYS A 108 49.84 -24.52 -3.64
C LYS A 108 48.54 -24.09 -4.29
N VAL A 109 48.65 -23.38 -5.40
CA VAL A 109 47.51 -22.87 -6.15
C VAL A 109 47.50 -23.51 -7.53
N ASN A 110 46.36 -24.07 -7.92
CA ASN A 110 46.22 -24.71 -9.23
C ASN A 110 45.89 -23.67 -10.29
N VAL A 111 46.65 -23.69 -11.38
CA VAL A 111 46.47 -22.79 -12.52
C VAL A 111 46.34 -23.63 -13.78
N VAL A 112 45.35 -23.34 -14.62
CA VAL A 112 45.09 -24.10 -15.85
C VAL A 112 45.87 -23.49 -17.01
N ARG A 113 46.74 -24.29 -17.63
CA ARG A 113 47.48 -23.98 -18.86
C ARG A 113 47.31 -25.15 -19.82
N ASP A 114 46.97 -24.87 -21.07
CA ASP A 114 46.78 -25.91 -22.10
C ASP A 114 45.87 -27.06 -21.63
N GLU A 115 44.75 -26.70 -20.98
CA GLU A 115 43.76 -27.63 -20.40
C GLU A 115 44.27 -28.52 -19.25
N VAL A 116 45.50 -28.32 -18.77
CA VAL A 116 46.09 -29.05 -17.65
C VAL A 116 46.17 -28.17 -16.40
N ALA A 117 45.72 -28.69 -15.26
CA ALA A 117 45.85 -28.03 -13.96
C ALA A 117 47.26 -28.22 -13.38
N LEU A 118 48.04 -27.14 -13.29
CA LEU A 118 49.40 -27.14 -12.78
C LEU A 118 49.45 -26.52 -11.38
N PRO A 119 50.01 -27.21 -10.36
CA PRO A 119 50.16 -26.67 -9.02
C PRO A 119 51.37 -25.73 -8.94
N ILE A 120 51.14 -24.46 -8.62
CA ILE A 120 52.18 -23.44 -8.44
C ILE A 120 52.34 -23.14 -6.95
N GLN A 121 53.59 -23.14 -6.48
CA GLN A 121 53.89 -22.84 -5.08
C GLN A 121 53.97 -21.33 -4.82
N PHE A 122 53.17 -20.85 -3.87
CA PHE A 122 53.14 -19.45 -3.45
C PHE A 122 53.86 -19.23 -2.12
N CYS A 123 54.44 -18.04 -1.94
CA CYS A 123 54.79 -17.54 -0.61
C CYS A 123 53.54 -17.01 0.10
N ILE A 124 53.59 -16.86 1.42
CA ILE A 124 52.46 -16.31 2.20
C ILE A 124 52.03 -14.94 1.67
N LYS A 125 52.97 -14.04 1.34
CA LYS A 125 52.66 -12.70 0.82
C LYS A 125 51.90 -12.75 -0.50
N ALA A 126 52.27 -13.67 -1.40
CA ALA A 126 51.57 -13.88 -2.66
C ALA A 126 50.16 -14.43 -2.44
N PHE A 127 50.01 -15.40 -1.54
CA PHE A 127 48.73 -16.00 -1.19
C PHE A 127 47.76 -14.97 -0.59
N LEU A 128 48.22 -14.13 0.34
CA LEU A 128 47.42 -13.04 0.92
C LEU A 128 47.01 -12.01 -0.12
N SER A 129 47.94 -11.65 -1.00
CA SER A 129 47.73 -10.66 -2.05
C SER A 129 46.73 -11.15 -3.11
N VAL A 130 46.89 -12.36 -3.64
CA VAL A 130 46.03 -12.90 -4.70
C VAL A 130 44.58 -13.06 -4.25
N PHE A 131 44.32 -13.47 -3.01
CA PHE A 131 42.95 -13.64 -2.50
C PHE A 131 42.40 -12.41 -1.77
N GLY A 132 43.18 -11.33 -1.63
CA GLY A 132 42.72 -10.12 -0.94
C GLY A 132 42.33 -10.36 0.53
N ILE A 133 43.07 -11.24 1.22
CA ILE A 133 42.78 -11.67 2.61
C ILE A 133 43.89 -11.26 3.57
N THR A 134 43.54 -11.10 4.85
CA THR A 134 44.49 -10.74 5.91
C THR A 134 45.21 -11.96 6.49
N GLU A 135 46.41 -11.74 7.03
CA GLU A 135 47.21 -12.79 7.66
C GLU A 135 46.47 -13.47 8.82
N SER A 136 45.65 -12.73 9.58
CA SER A 136 44.84 -13.27 10.66
C SER A 136 43.85 -14.34 10.21
N ARG A 137 43.27 -14.20 9.01
CA ARG A 137 42.35 -15.20 8.43
C ARG A 137 43.10 -16.50 8.15
N VAL A 138 44.28 -16.40 7.55
CA VAL A 138 45.15 -17.56 7.25
C VAL A 138 45.69 -18.21 8.52
N LYS A 139 46.10 -17.43 9.53
CA LYS A 139 46.53 -17.95 10.84
C LYS A 139 45.44 -18.80 11.49
N ARG A 140 44.19 -18.36 11.48
CA ARG A 140 43.06 -19.14 12.01
C ARG A 140 42.87 -20.46 11.25
N ILE A 141 42.95 -20.43 9.92
CA ILE A 141 42.85 -21.65 9.09
C ILE A 141 43.99 -22.61 9.43
N ARG A 142 45.23 -22.14 9.48
CA ARG A 142 46.41 -22.94 9.87
C ARG A 142 46.23 -23.60 11.23
N SER A 143 45.83 -22.83 12.25
CA SER A 143 45.63 -23.36 13.60
C SER A 143 44.54 -24.42 13.66
N SER A 144 43.45 -24.26 12.92
CA SER A 144 42.38 -25.26 12.80
C SER A 144 42.86 -26.52 12.09
N MET A 145 43.53 -26.35 10.94
CA MET A 145 44.08 -27.47 10.16
C MET A 145 45.14 -28.26 10.94
N ALA A 146 45.97 -27.59 11.75
CA ALA A 146 46.99 -28.23 12.57
C ALA A 146 46.42 -28.96 13.79
N LYS A 147 45.32 -28.46 14.39
CA LYS A 147 44.72 -29.04 15.60
C LYS A 147 43.65 -30.09 15.31
N GLU A 148 42.77 -29.82 14.35
CA GLU A 148 41.54 -30.57 14.10
C GLU A 148 41.53 -31.25 12.72
N GLY A 149 42.47 -30.92 11.84
CA GLY A 149 42.53 -31.46 10.47
C GLY A 149 41.43 -30.95 9.53
N ILE A 150 40.58 -30.04 10.01
CA ILE A 150 39.44 -29.48 9.25
C ILE A 150 39.46 -27.95 9.23
N PRO A 151 38.88 -27.32 8.18
CA PRO A 151 38.78 -25.86 8.08
C PRO A 151 37.88 -25.27 9.18
N PRO A 152 38.18 -24.06 9.67
CA PRO A 152 37.42 -23.46 10.77
C PRO A 152 36.05 -22.96 10.30
N THR A 153 35.01 -23.24 11.09
CA THR A 153 33.66 -22.72 10.84
C THR A 153 33.50 -21.28 11.35
N ASP A 154 32.65 -20.48 10.69
CA ASP A 154 32.34 -19.12 11.14
C ASP A 154 31.47 -19.13 12.41
N GLN A 155 32.04 -18.60 13.49
CA GLN A 155 31.42 -18.51 14.81
C GLN A 155 30.93 -17.11 15.16
N ARG A 156 30.99 -16.16 14.21
CA ARG A 156 30.45 -14.80 14.41
C ARG A 156 28.95 -14.87 14.73
N GLY A 157 28.53 -14.14 15.75
CA GLY A 157 27.13 -14.12 16.22
C GLY A 157 26.68 -15.35 17.01
N LYS A 158 27.50 -16.41 17.08
CA LYS A 158 27.24 -17.66 17.80
C LYS A 158 27.95 -17.73 19.16
N HIS A 159 28.08 -16.59 19.85
CA HIS A 159 28.60 -16.59 21.22
C HIS A 159 27.44 -16.70 22.22
N ASN A 160 27.62 -17.57 23.21
CA ASN A 160 26.73 -17.69 24.37
C ASN A 160 27.00 -16.60 25.42
N ASN A 161 28.10 -15.86 25.28
CA ASN A 161 28.43 -14.75 26.17
C ASN A 161 27.56 -13.53 25.83
N ARG A 162 26.31 -13.54 26.28
CA ARG A 162 25.35 -12.43 26.17
C ARG A 162 24.88 -12.05 27.57
N PRO A 163 25.73 -11.42 28.41
CA PRO A 163 25.42 -11.13 29.81
C PRO A 163 24.22 -10.17 29.99
N ARG A 164 23.76 -9.53 28.91
CA ARG A 164 22.59 -8.63 28.88
C ARG A 164 21.35 -9.24 28.20
N ALA A 165 21.37 -10.52 27.86
CA ALA A 165 20.20 -11.18 27.28
C ALA A 165 19.16 -11.44 28.37
N PHE A 166 17.89 -11.11 28.10
CA PHE A 166 16.80 -11.46 29.00
C PHE A 166 16.73 -12.97 29.23
N THR A 167 16.55 -13.35 30.49
CA THR A 167 16.20 -14.72 30.88
C THR A 167 14.81 -15.08 30.34
N GLU A 168 14.53 -16.38 30.21
CA GLU A 168 13.21 -16.85 29.76
C GLU A 168 12.09 -16.38 30.69
N GLU A 169 12.36 -16.33 32.00
CA GLU A 169 11.44 -15.81 33.01
C GLU A 169 11.10 -14.32 32.79
N GLN A 170 12.09 -13.49 32.50
CA GLN A 170 11.87 -12.07 32.20
C GLN A 170 11.03 -11.90 30.93
N VAL A 171 11.27 -12.75 29.92
CA VAL A 171 10.48 -12.75 28.69
C VAL A 171 9.03 -13.16 28.97
N GLN A 172 8.82 -14.19 29.78
CA GLN A 172 7.49 -14.69 30.09
C GLN A 172 6.69 -13.67 30.90
N ARG A 173 7.31 -12.98 31.85
CA ARG A 173 6.69 -11.90 32.63
C ARG A 173 6.15 -10.76 31.76
N ILE A 174 6.93 -10.33 30.77
CA ILE A 174 6.49 -9.28 29.83
C ILE A 174 5.39 -9.81 28.91
N VAL A 175 5.45 -11.08 28.49
CA VAL A 175 4.36 -11.73 27.71
C VAL A 175 3.06 -11.75 28.50
N ASP A 176 3.11 -12.10 29.78
CA ASP A 176 1.93 -12.19 30.62
C ASP A 176 1.36 -10.81 30.97
N HIS A 177 2.23 -9.81 31.15
CA HIS A 177 1.81 -8.41 31.22
C HIS A 177 1.05 -7.98 29.96
N ILE A 178 1.58 -8.25 28.76
CA ILE A 178 0.91 -7.91 27.50
C ILE A 178 -0.42 -8.68 27.36
N ARG A 179 -0.48 -9.95 27.78
CA ARG A 179 -1.72 -10.76 27.81
C ARG A 179 -2.78 -10.22 28.76
N SER A 180 -2.40 -9.44 29.78
CA SER A 180 -3.35 -8.87 30.73
C SER A 180 -4.28 -7.84 30.08
N PHE A 181 -3.83 -7.19 29.00
CA PHE A 181 -4.61 -6.20 28.28
C PHE A 181 -5.74 -6.84 27.49
N ARG A 182 -6.88 -6.17 27.44
CA ARG A 182 -8.05 -6.62 26.69
C ARG A 182 -8.15 -5.88 25.36
N GLY A 183 -8.39 -6.62 24.28
CA GLY A 183 -8.50 -6.06 22.94
C GLY A 183 -9.65 -6.66 22.14
N ARG A 184 -9.95 -6.01 21.02
CA ARG A 184 -11.03 -6.39 20.09
C ARG A 184 -10.45 -6.78 18.74
N GLN A 185 -10.95 -7.82 18.09
CA GLN A 185 -10.60 -8.10 16.70
C GLN A 185 -11.49 -7.26 15.77
N SER A 186 -11.02 -6.93 14.57
CA SER A 186 -11.87 -6.25 13.59
C SER A 186 -12.97 -7.20 13.12
N HIS A 187 -14.19 -7.02 13.65
CA HIS A 187 -15.33 -7.88 13.38
C HIS A 187 -15.91 -7.76 11.96
N TYR A 188 -15.52 -6.71 11.22
CA TYR A 188 -16.04 -6.41 9.88
C TYR A 188 -15.12 -6.84 8.74
N ALA A 189 -13.92 -7.35 9.04
CA ALA A 189 -13.00 -7.79 8.01
C ALA A 189 -13.49 -9.10 7.39
N LEU A 190 -13.76 -9.09 6.08
CA LEU A 190 -14.15 -10.27 5.31
C LEU A 190 -13.06 -11.36 5.25
N SER A 191 -11.83 -10.98 5.61
CA SER A 191 -10.71 -11.88 5.84
C SER A 191 -10.37 -11.89 7.33
N ASP A 192 -10.08 -13.07 7.90
CA ASP A 192 -9.57 -13.23 9.27
C ASP A 192 -8.23 -12.50 9.44
N THR A 193 -8.27 -11.18 9.68
CA THR A 193 -7.13 -10.52 10.28
C THR A 193 -7.14 -10.95 11.73
N ARG A 194 -6.27 -11.89 12.11
CA ARG A 194 -5.98 -12.27 13.51
C ARG A 194 -5.39 -11.12 14.35
N ARG A 195 -5.51 -9.88 13.87
CA ARG A 195 -4.98 -8.68 14.50
C ARG A 195 -5.93 -8.25 15.61
N LEU A 196 -5.37 -8.11 16.80
CA LEU A 196 -6.09 -7.61 17.97
C LEU A 196 -5.85 -6.10 18.09
N PHE A 197 -6.90 -5.34 18.34
CA PHE A 197 -6.87 -3.90 18.51
C PHE A 197 -7.09 -3.56 19.99
N LEU A 198 -6.09 -2.95 20.62
CA LEU A 198 -6.21 -2.38 21.96
C LEU A 198 -6.88 -0.99 21.90
N PRO A 199 -7.52 -0.53 22.99
CA PRO A 199 -8.09 0.81 23.11
C PRO A 199 -7.18 1.94 22.59
N GLU A 200 -7.79 2.99 22.00
CA GLU A 200 -7.07 4.18 21.46
C GLU A 200 -6.27 4.93 22.53
N GLU A 201 -6.72 4.85 23.79
CA GLU A 201 -6.07 5.48 24.94
C GLU A 201 -4.74 4.80 25.32
N LEU A 202 -4.56 3.53 24.93
CA LEU A 202 -3.35 2.78 25.16
C LEU A 202 -2.36 3.01 24.02
N ASN A 203 -1.09 3.09 24.38
CA ASN A 203 0.02 3.06 23.44
C ASN A 203 1.17 2.29 24.08
N LEU A 204 2.20 1.98 23.28
CA LEU A 204 3.31 1.18 23.75
C LEU A 204 4.05 1.80 24.95
N THR A 205 4.21 3.13 24.96
CA THR A 205 4.83 3.86 26.07
C THR A 205 4.03 3.73 27.35
N LYS A 206 2.70 3.90 27.28
CA LYS A 206 1.81 3.73 28.43
C LYS A 206 1.83 2.29 28.96
N MET A 207 1.75 1.30 28.08
CA MET A 207 1.82 -0.11 28.50
C MET A 207 3.16 -0.47 29.15
N TYR A 208 4.25 0.14 28.69
CA TYR A 208 5.58 0.01 29.29
C TYR A 208 5.66 0.69 30.66
N ASN A 209 5.14 1.91 30.79
CA ASN A 209 5.09 2.60 32.08
C ASN A 209 4.29 1.79 33.12
N MET A 210 3.13 1.24 32.71
CA MET A 210 2.34 0.32 33.54
C MET A 210 3.12 -0.94 33.93
N TYR A 211 3.97 -1.46 33.04
CA TYR A 211 4.85 -2.59 33.38
C TYR A 211 5.88 -2.21 34.45
N CYS A 212 6.50 -1.04 34.33
CA CYS A 212 7.47 -0.53 35.31
C CYS A 212 6.83 -0.24 36.67
N GLU A 213 5.60 0.26 36.68
CA GLU A 213 4.81 0.48 37.91
C GLU A 213 4.43 -0.85 38.58
N GLN A 214 4.04 -1.86 37.79
CA GLN A 214 3.65 -3.17 38.31
C GLN A 214 4.84 -4.02 38.75
N PHE A 215 6.01 -3.84 38.12
CA PHE A 215 7.23 -4.60 38.41
C PHE A 215 8.44 -3.67 38.65
N PRO A 216 8.42 -2.85 39.72
CA PRO A 216 9.45 -1.84 39.98
C PRO A 216 10.84 -2.44 40.24
N HIS A 217 10.89 -3.66 40.77
CA HIS A 217 12.13 -4.40 41.04
C HIS A 217 12.67 -5.18 39.83
N HIS A 218 11.96 -5.15 38.70
CA HIS A 218 12.36 -5.87 37.47
C HIS A 218 12.25 -4.98 36.21
N PRO A 219 12.92 -3.82 36.19
CA PRO A 219 12.87 -2.93 35.05
C PRO A 219 13.47 -3.59 33.80
N CYS A 220 12.82 -3.38 32.67
CA CYS A 220 13.41 -3.65 31.35
C CYS A 220 13.50 -2.31 30.60
N SER A 221 14.34 -2.19 29.57
CA SER A 221 14.31 -0.97 28.76
C SER A 221 13.06 -0.93 27.88
N GLN A 222 12.55 0.26 27.59
CA GLN A 222 11.42 0.45 26.66
C GLN A 222 11.71 -0.16 25.27
N GLU A 223 12.97 -0.09 24.83
CA GLU A 223 13.40 -0.70 23.58
C GLU A 223 13.29 -2.22 23.62
N SER A 224 13.62 -2.86 24.74
CA SER A 224 13.46 -4.31 24.92
C SER A 224 12.00 -4.76 24.99
N TYR A 225 11.15 -3.96 25.63
CA TYR A 225 9.70 -4.15 25.64
C TYR A 225 9.12 -4.05 24.20
N ARG A 226 9.63 -3.09 23.40
CA ARG A 226 9.23 -2.81 22.02
C ARG A 226 9.79 -3.81 20.98
N HIS A 227 11.09 -4.07 21.02
CA HIS A 227 11.91 -4.60 19.95
C HIS A 227 13.07 -5.44 20.51
N GLU A 228 12.86 -6.75 20.60
CA GLU A 228 13.72 -7.83 20.04
C GLU A 228 13.22 -9.21 20.51
N LYS A 229 12.21 -9.30 21.39
CA LYS A 229 11.66 -10.61 21.79
C LYS A 229 10.15 -10.71 21.99
N ILE A 230 9.39 -9.60 22.10
CA ILE A 230 8.06 -9.70 22.74
C ILE A 230 6.95 -8.92 22.00
N PHE A 231 6.74 -7.62 22.20
CA PHE A 231 5.55 -6.95 21.64
C PHE A 231 5.44 -7.03 20.11
N THR A 232 6.52 -6.69 19.37
CA THR A 232 6.51 -6.68 17.90
C THR A 232 6.70 -8.06 17.27
N CYS A 233 7.36 -8.99 17.97
CA CYS A 233 7.79 -10.29 17.46
C CYS A 233 6.98 -11.48 18.00
N LYS A 234 6.13 -11.29 19.01
CA LYS A 234 5.24 -12.33 19.53
C LYS A 234 3.77 -11.98 19.37
N PHE A 235 3.39 -10.71 19.21
CA PHE A 235 1.98 -10.34 19.15
C PHE A 235 1.60 -9.59 17.85
N ASN A 236 0.41 -9.90 17.30
CA ASN A 236 -0.22 -9.15 16.21
C ASN A 236 -1.22 -8.13 16.76
N ILE A 237 -0.71 -7.14 17.50
CA ILE A 237 -1.50 -6.08 18.13
C ILE A 237 -1.33 -4.75 17.38
N ALA A 238 -2.43 -4.00 17.25
CA ALA A 238 -2.46 -2.59 16.91
C ALA A 238 -3.22 -1.78 17.97
N PHE A 239 -3.00 -0.46 17.98
CA PHE A 239 -3.71 0.46 18.86
C PHE A 239 -4.79 1.19 18.08
N GLY A 240 -5.92 1.39 18.73
CA GLY A 240 -7.09 2.03 18.15
C GLY A 240 -7.85 1.15 17.18
N TYR A 241 -9.18 1.20 17.27
CA TYR A 241 -10.01 0.46 16.34
C TYR A 241 -10.04 1.20 15.00
N PRO A 242 -9.89 0.51 13.85
CA PRO A 242 -10.05 1.18 12.57
C PRO A 242 -11.49 1.69 12.49
N ARG A 243 -11.67 3.02 12.59
CA ARG A 243 -12.95 3.69 12.36
C ARG A 243 -13.26 3.59 10.86
N LYS A 244 -13.84 2.46 10.45
CA LYS A 244 -14.39 2.23 9.11
C LYS A 244 -15.90 2.15 9.24
N ASP A 245 -16.61 2.62 8.21
CA ASP A 245 -18.08 2.50 8.16
C ASP A 245 -18.49 1.05 8.39
N THR A 246 -19.14 0.82 9.53
CA THR A 246 -19.59 -0.50 9.96
C THR A 246 -20.89 -0.85 9.23
N CYS A 247 -21.11 -2.14 8.99
CA CYS A 247 -22.39 -2.56 8.46
C CYS A 247 -23.44 -2.50 9.57
N SER A 248 -24.42 -1.59 9.42
CA SER A 248 -25.51 -1.43 10.39
C SER A 248 -26.31 -2.72 10.62
N THR A 249 -26.41 -3.59 9.61
CA THR A 249 -27.02 -4.91 9.77
C THR A 249 -26.15 -5.82 10.64
N CYS A 250 -24.83 -5.83 10.45
CA CYS A 250 -23.93 -6.56 11.33
C CYS A 250 -23.96 -6.01 12.76
N ASP A 251 -24.00 -4.69 12.93
CA ASP A 251 -24.05 -4.03 14.24
C ASP A 251 -25.29 -4.45 15.01
N LYS A 252 -26.46 -4.35 14.36
CA LYS A 252 -27.73 -4.79 14.94
C LYS A 252 -27.70 -6.27 15.31
N VAL A 253 -27.30 -7.14 14.38
CA VAL A 253 -27.25 -8.58 14.63
C VAL A 253 -26.26 -8.92 15.75
N ASN A 254 -25.17 -8.17 15.90
CA ASN A 254 -24.23 -8.36 17.02
C ASN A 254 -24.85 -7.98 18.36
N VAL A 255 -25.55 -6.86 18.44
CA VAL A 255 -26.30 -6.46 19.64
C VAL A 255 -27.36 -7.51 19.98
N ASP A 256 -28.11 -7.97 18.98
CA ASP A 256 -29.13 -9.01 19.15
C ASP A 256 -28.49 -10.32 19.65
N ILE A 257 -27.33 -10.72 19.13
CA ILE A 257 -26.57 -11.91 19.58
C ILE A 257 -26.13 -11.79 21.05
N GLN A 258 -25.77 -10.58 21.51
CA GLN A 258 -25.37 -10.35 22.89
C GLN A 258 -26.56 -10.43 23.85
N ALA A 259 -27.75 -10.02 23.40
CA ALA A 259 -28.98 -10.03 24.19
C ALA A 259 -29.80 -11.33 24.05
N ALA A 260 -29.45 -12.21 23.11
CA ALA A 260 -30.27 -13.39 22.76
C ALA A 260 -30.26 -14.50 23.81
N SER A 261 -31.43 -15.15 23.96
CA SER A 261 -31.55 -16.43 24.67
C SER A 261 -30.87 -17.57 23.88
N PRO A 262 -30.53 -18.71 24.52
CA PRO A 262 -29.88 -19.84 23.86
C PRO A 262 -30.61 -20.34 22.61
N GLU A 263 -31.95 -20.26 22.60
CA GLU A 263 -32.81 -20.69 21.50
C GLU A 263 -32.71 -19.77 20.27
N GLN A 264 -32.60 -18.46 20.48
CA GLN A 264 -32.52 -17.46 19.40
C GLN A 264 -31.10 -17.30 18.84
N LEU A 265 -30.08 -17.68 19.62
CA LEU A 265 -28.68 -17.51 19.29
C LEU A 265 -28.28 -18.21 17.99
N SER A 266 -28.77 -19.44 17.78
CA SER A 266 -28.45 -20.23 16.57
C SER A 266 -28.92 -19.53 15.29
N THR A 267 -30.17 -19.06 15.28
CA THR A 267 -30.78 -18.36 14.13
C THR A 267 -30.06 -17.05 13.81
N LEU A 268 -29.69 -16.26 14.83
CA LEU A 268 -28.98 -15.00 14.63
C LEU A 268 -27.57 -15.21 14.07
N ILE A 269 -26.86 -16.25 14.53
CA ILE A 269 -25.55 -16.63 13.99
C ILE A 269 -25.67 -17.05 12.52
N GLN A 270 -26.67 -17.88 12.18
CA GLN A 270 -26.92 -18.28 10.79
C GLN A 270 -27.26 -17.08 9.90
N ASN A 271 -28.08 -16.15 10.38
CA ASN A 271 -28.41 -14.91 9.65
C ASN A 271 -27.19 -14.03 9.42
N LYS A 272 -26.30 -13.92 10.42
CA LYS A 272 -25.03 -13.20 10.29
C LYS A 272 -24.13 -13.84 9.23
N GLU A 273 -23.96 -15.16 9.29
CA GLU A 273 -23.15 -15.90 8.33
C GLU A 273 -23.70 -15.76 6.90
N LEU A 274 -25.02 -15.87 6.74
CA LEU A 274 -25.68 -15.65 5.45
C LEU A 274 -25.45 -14.23 4.92
N HIS A 275 -25.53 -13.22 5.79
CA HIS A 275 -25.26 -11.83 5.42
C HIS A 275 -23.82 -11.64 4.91
N LEU A 276 -22.83 -12.19 5.63
CA LEU A 276 -21.41 -12.13 5.25
C LEU A 276 -21.13 -12.88 3.94
N ARG A 277 -21.74 -14.06 3.75
CA ARG A 277 -21.66 -14.80 2.47
C ARG A 277 -22.21 -13.99 1.32
N LYS A 278 -23.38 -13.34 1.49
CA LYS A 278 -23.95 -12.45 0.46
C LYS A 278 -23.04 -11.27 0.15
N ALA A 279 -22.37 -10.69 1.16
CA ALA A 279 -21.40 -9.62 0.95
C ALA A 279 -20.16 -10.10 0.18
N ARG A 280 -19.70 -11.32 0.46
CA ARG A 280 -18.54 -11.94 -0.21
C ARG A 280 -18.73 -12.12 -1.73
N VAL A 281 -19.96 -12.43 -2.18
CA VAL A 281 -20.25 -12.62 -3.61
C VAL A 281 -19.87 -11.39 -4.45
N PHE A 282 -20.05 -10.17 -3.93
CA PHE A 282 -19.61 -8.95 -4.61
C PHE A 282 -18.10 -8.97 -4.92
N TYR A 283 -17.28 -9.37 -3.96
CA TYR A 283 -15.82 -9.44 -4.12
C TYR A 283 -15.41 -10.59 -5.04
N ASP A 284 -16.14 -11.70 -5.03
CA ASP A 284 -15.87 -12.81 -5.94
C ASP A 284 -16.22 -12.42 -7.39
N ARG A 285 -17.32 -11.69 -7.62
CA ARG A 285 -17.68 -11.11 -8.93
C ARG A 285 -16.63 -10.10 -9.40
N LYS A 286 -16.17 -9.22 -8.50
CA LYS A 286 -15.12 -8.24 -8.79
C LYS A 286 -13.79 -8.93 -9.15
N ARG A 287 -13.41 -9.98 -8.42
CA ARG A 287 -12.21 -10.77 -8.70
C ARG A 287 -12.32 -11.47 -10.06
N ALA A 288 -13.46 -12.08 -10.37
CA ALA A 288 -13.70 -12.71 -11.66
C ALA A 288 -13.65 -11.70 -12.82
N ALA A 289 -14.25 -10.52 -12.65
CA ALA A 289 -14.20 -9.46 -13.65
C ALA A 289 -12.78 -8.93 -13.87
N LYS A 290 -11.99 -8.75 -12.79
CA LYS A 290 -10.57 -8.39 -12.87
C LYS A 290 -9.78 -9.43 -13.66
N GLN A 291 -9.93 -10.71 -13.35
CA GLN A 291 -9.23 -11.79 -14.04
C GLN A 291 -9.61 -11.85 -15.52
N LEU A 292 -10.90 -11.70 -15.84
CA LEU A 292 -11.37 -11.69 -17.22
C LEU A 292 -10.76 -10.52 -18.02
N ALA A 293 -10.80 -9.31 -17.46
CA ALA A 293 -10.24 -8.10 -18.07
C ALA A 293 -8.70 -8.10 -18.18
N GLN A 294 -8.01 -9.01 -17.50
CA GLN A 294 -6.56 -9.21 -17.64
C GLN A 294 -6.20 -10.16 -18.78
N ILE A 295 -7.15 -11.01 -19.19
CA ILE A 295 -6.96 -12.03 -20.23
C ILE A 295 -7.55 -11.55 -21.57
N ASP A 296 -8.72 -10.90 -21.52
CA ASP A 296 -9.49 -10.46 -22.68
C ASP A 296 -9.52 -8.94 -22.75
N ASN A 297 -8.83 -8.38 -23.75
CA ASN A 297 -8.77 -6.94 -23.99
C ASN A 297 -10.13 -6.34 -24.42
N SER A 298 -11.09 -7.17 -24.82
CA SER A 298 -12.44 -6.71 -25.15
C SER A 298 -13.32 -6.45 -23.91
N VAL A 299 -12.83 -6.78 -22.72
CA VAL A 299 -13.50 -6.59 -21.43
C VAL A 299 -12.73 -5.59 -20.57
N ALA A 300 -13.39 -4.56 -20.07
CA ALA A 300 -12.82 -3.69 -19.04
C ALA A 300 -13.61 -3.78 -17.73
N ALA A 301 -12.89 -3.91 -16.61
CA ALA A 301 -13.44 -3.96 -15.27
C ALA A 301 -13.03 -2.71 -14.49
N LEU A 302 -14.01 -1.89 -14.08
CA LEU A 302 -13.77 -0.58 -13.48
C LEU A 302 -14.45 -0.48 -12.11
N ALA A 303 -13.73 0.03 -11.13
CA ALA A 303 -14.29 0.47 -9.85
C ALA A 303 -14.24 2.00 -9.77
N PHE A 304 -15.29 2.63 -9.27
CA PHE A 304 -15.30 4.09 -9.13
C PHE A 304 -16.06 4.57 -7.91
N ASP A 305 -15.58 5.66 -7.33
CA ASP A 305 -16.17 6.30 -6.15
C ASP A 305 -15.73 7.76 -6.02
N TYR A 306 -16.52 8.55 -5.29
CA TYR A 306 -16.04 9.85 -4.82
C TYR A 306 -15.16 9.69 -3.60
N ALA A 307 -14.05 10.40 -3.60
CA ALA A 307 -13.31 10.61 -2.39
C ALA A 307 -14.07 11.50 -1.39
N LYS A 308 -13.60 11.46 -0.15
CA LYS A 308 -13.93 12.48 0.85
C LYS A 308 -13.53 13.86 0.30
N ASN A 309 -14.39 14.85 0.51
CA ASN A 309 -14.08 16.23 0.14
C ASN A 309 -12.82 16.69 0.87
N LEU A 310 -11.87 17.25 0.13
CA LEU A 310 -10.68 17.87 0.69
C LEU A 310 -10.92 19.37 0.86
N SER A 311 -10.39 19.94 1.93
CA SER A 311 -10.50 21.37 2.18
C SER A 311 -9.41 22.14 1.45
N CYS A 312 -9.73 23.37 1.03
CA CYS A 312 -8.79 24.35 0.50
C CYS A 312 -9.19 25.76 1.01
N PRO A 313 -8.29 26.57 1.57
CA PRO A 313 -6.89 26.24 1.85
C PRO A 313 -6.81 25.26 3.03
N ASN A 314 -5.90 24.31 2.98
CA ASN A 314 -5.57 23.39 4.06
C ASN A 314 -4.33 23.90 4.80
N ILE A 315 -4.55 24.74 5.80
CA ILE A 315 -3.49 25.38 6.60
C ILE A 315 -3.58 24.94 8.05
N SER A 316 -2.46 24.98 8.77
CA SER A 316 -2.36 24.52 10.16
C SER A 316 -2.86 25.53 11.21
N THR A 317 -3.43 26.66 10.80
CA THR A 317 -3.94 27.70 11.68
C THR A 317 -5.23 27.26 12.37
N ASN A 318 -5.39 27.58 13.66
CA ASN A 318 -6.59 27.27 14.43
C ASN A 318 -7.87 27.85 13.79
N ASP A 319 -7.77 29.01 13.12
CA ASP A 319 -8.89 29.63 12.42
C ASP A 319 -9.51 28.75 11.34
N ALA A 320 -8.71 27.92 10.67
CA ALA A 320 -9.20 27.01 9.64
C ALA A 320 -10.17 25.95 10.19
N TYR A 321 -10.08 25.62 11.48
CA TYR A 321 -10.98 24.66 12.14
C TYR A 321 -12.40 25.21 12.32
N TYR A 322 -12.54 26.51 12.54
CA TYR A 322 -13.82 27.16 12.84
C TYR A 322 -14.50 27.80 11.63
N ARG A 323 -13.80 27.82 10.48
CA ARG A 323 -14.23 28.54 9.27
C ARG A 323 -14.53 27.60 8.12
N ARG A 324 -15.43 28.04 7.22
CA ARG A 324 -15.82 27.25 6.05
C ARG A 324 -14.73 27.33 4.98
N GLN A 325 -14.19 26.18 4.62
CA GLN A 325 -13.16 26.05 3.58
C GLN A 325 -13.79 25.65 2.23
N LEU A 326 -13.14 26.03 1.13
CA LEU A 326 -13.50 25.59 -0.22
C LEU A 326 -13.40 24.07 -0.29
N SER A 327 -14.42 23.43 -0.82
CA SER A 327 -14.44 21.98 -0.98
C SER A 327 -13.90 21.58 -2.34
N LEU A 328 -12.82 20.80 -2.35
CA LEU A 328 -12.34 20.10 -3.52
C LEU A 328 -13.05 18.75 -3.64
N HIS A 329 -13.62 18.50 -4.81
CA HIS A 329 -14.23 17.24 -5.19
C HIS A 329 -13.25 16.41 -6.00
N THR A 330 -13.20 15.11 -5.72
CA THR A 330 -12.33 14.17 -6.44
C THR A 330 -13.10 12.89 -6.68
N PHE A 331 -13.32 12.58 -7.95
CA PHE A 331 -13.92 11.33 -8.39
C PHE A 331 -12.84 10.39 -8.91
N ASN A 332 -12.76 9.20 -8.33
CA ASN A 332 -11.73 8.22 -8.63
C ASN A 332 -12.32 7.13 -9.54
N VAL A 333 -11.68 6.89 -10.68
CA VAL A 333 -11.92 5.72 -11.55
C VAL A 333 -10.67 4.85 -11.56
N HIS A 334 -10.81 3.64 -11.03
CA HIS A 334 -9.78 2.63 -10.93
C HIS A 334 -10.02 1.51 -11.96
N SER A 335 -9.04 1.27 -12.83
CA SER A 335 -9.01 0.13 -13.75
C SER A 335 -8.50 -1.11 -13.02
N LEU A 336 -9.36 -2.12 -12.86
CA LEU A 336 -9.04 -3.29 -12.04
C LEU A 336 -8.00 -4.20 -12.70
N SER A 337 -7.86 -4.18 -14.04
CA SER A 337 -6.96 -5.08 -14.77
C SER A 337 -5.49 -4.68 -14.63
N ASP A 338 -5.18 -3.39 -14.79
CA ASP A 338 -3.83 -2.83 -14.81
C ASP A 338 -3.51 -1.90 -13.63
N ASP A 339 -4.43 -1.75 -12.68
CA ASP A 339 -4.32 -0.90 -11.47
C ASP A 339 -4.02 0.58 -11.80
N LYS A 340 -4.35 1.04 -13.02
CA LYS A 340 -4.30 2.46 -13.40
C LYS A 340 -5.46 3.23 -12.80
N VAL A 341 -5.17 4.44 -12.33
CA VAL A 341 -6.11 5.25 -11.56
C VAL A 341 -6.21 6.63 -12.17
N HIS A 342 -7.44 7.07 -12.42
CA HIS A 342 -7.75 8.39 -12.94
C HIS A 342 -8.55 9.17 -11.89
N LEU A 343 -8.04 10.35 -11.53
CA LEU A 343 -8.67 11.24 -10.56
C LEU A 343 -9.21 12.44 -11.30
N PHE A 344 -10.53 12.58 -11.31
CA PHE A 344 -11.22 13.75 -11.86
C PHE A 344 -11.44 14.75 -10.73
N THR A 345 -10.78 15.91 -10.83
CA THR A 345 -10.65 16.84 -9.71
C THR A 345 -11.14 18.22 -10.10
N TYR A 346 -11.95 18.82 -9.24
CA TYR A 346 -12.53 20.16 -9.41
C TYR A 346 -13.01 20.69 -8.08
N ASP A 347 -13.07 22.01 -7.91
CA ASP A 347 -13.65 22.62 -6.73
C ASP A 347 -15.17 22.87 -6.90
N GLU A 348 -15.85 23.14 -5.79
CA GLU A 348 -17.31 23.30 -5.75
C GLU A 348 -17.83 24.50 -6.58
N THR A 349 -16.97 25.43 -7.01
CA THR A 349 -17.37 26.52 -7.91
C THR A 349 -17.45 26.08 -9.38
N VAL A 350 -16.81 24.97 -9.74
CA VAL A 350 -16.84 24.44 -11.11
C VAL A 350 -18.11 23.62 -11.34
N ALA A 351 -18.39 22.68 -10.44
CA ALA A 351 -19.52 21.75 -10.55
C ALA A 351 -19.94 21.17 -9.20
N LYS A 352 -21.15 20.60 -9.14
CA LYS A 352 -21.67 19.87 -7.97
C LYS A 352 -21.21 18.40 -7.97
N LYS A 353 -21.82 17.57 -7.10
CA LYS A 353 -21.57 16.11 -6.99
C LYS A 353 -22.82 15.28 -7.32
N GLY A 354 -23.52 15.61 -8.40
CA GLY A 354 -24.75 14.95 -8.82
C GLY A 354 -24.52 13.81 -9.82
N ALA A 355 -25.62 13.24 -10.30
CA ALA A 355 -25.61 12.13 -11.26
C ALA A 355 -25.08 12.54 -12.64
N ASP A 356 -25.39 13.76 -13.08
CA ASP A 356 -24.93 14.28 -14.37
C ASP A 356 -23.41 14.49 -14.39
N GLU A 357 -22.83 14.96 -13.28
CA GLU A 357 -21.38 15.10 -13.16
C GLU A 357 -20.68 13.75 -13.22
N VAL A 358 -21.21 12.73 -12.52
CA VAL A 358 -20.68 11.37 -12.60
C VAL A 358 -20.77 10.82 -14.03
N CYS A 359 -21.92 10.98 -14.68
CA CYS A 359 -22.09 10.53 -16.06
C CYS A 359 -21.13 11.25 -17.02
N SER A 360 -20.86 12.53 -16.80
CA SER A 360 -19.92 13.32 -17.61
C SER A 360 -18.48 12.85 -17.45
N MET A 361 -18.03 12.62 -16.22
CA MET A 361 -16.69 12.08 -15.94
C MET A 361 -16.51 10.66 -16.49
N LEU A 362 -17.54 9.80 -16.34
CA LEU A 362 -17.53 8.46 -16.93
C LEU A 362 -17.54 8.50 -18.45
N LEU A 363 -18.33 9.40 -19.07
CA LEU A 363 -18.35 9.58 -20.52
C LEU A 363 -16.98 10.02 -21.04
N TYR A 364 -16.33 10.98 -20.36
CA TYR A 364 -14.97 11.38 -20.67
C TYR A 364 -14.01 10.19 -20.58
N TYR A 365 -14.07 9.42 -19.49
CA TYR A 365 -13.23 8.23 -19.30
C TYR A 365 -13.45 7.20 -20.41
N PHE A 366 -14.70 6.89 -20.74
CA PHE A 366 -15.05 5.94 -21.78
C PHE A 366 -14.63 6.41 -23.18
N ASN A 367 -14.60 7.71 -23.45
CA ASN A 367 -14.23 8.26 -24.75
C ASN A 367 -12.72 8.42 -24.93
N ASN A 368 -11.98 8.74 -23.87
CA ASN A 368 -10.57 9.13 -23.98
C ASN A 368 -9.59 8.11 -23.39
N VAL A 369 -10.04 7.23 -22.49
CA VAL A 369 -9.17 6.31 -21.74
C VAL A 369 -9.45 4.85 -22.08
N VAL A 370 -10.72 4.47 -22.21
CA VAL A 370 -11.09 3.09 -22.56
C VAL A 370 -10.75 2.80 -24.02
N SER A 371 -10.03 1.71 -24.27
CA SER A 371 -9.66 1.25 -25.62
C SER A 371 -10.90 1.01 -26.49
N ALA A 372 -10.79 1.31 -27.78
CA ALA A 372 -11.86 1.06 -28.75
C ALA A 372 -12.19 -0.43 -28.94
N GLU A 373 -11.28 -1.33 -28.55
CA GLU A 373 -11.49 -2.79 -28.59
C GLU A 373 -12.45 -3.27 -27.50
N VAL A 374 -12.67 -2.47 -26.45
CA VAL A 374 -13.53 -2.85 -25.33
C VAL A 374 -14.99 -2.83 -25.76
N SER A 375 -15.59 -4.01 -25.79
CA SER A 375 -17.01 -4.22 -26.10
C SER A 375 -17.87 -4.40 -24.85
N THR A 376 -17.28 -4.95 -23.77
CA THR A 376 -17.99 -5.27 -22.52
C THR A 376 -17.41 -4.52 -21.32
N LEU A 377 -18.27 -3.86 -20.54
CA LEU A 377 -17.90 -3.20 -19.29
C LEU A 377 -18.45 -3.92 -18.06
N GLU A 378 -17.60 -4.13 -17.07
CA GLU A 378 -17.94 -4.59 -15.73
C GLU A 378 -17.68 -3.46 -14.71
N LEU A 379 -18.76 -2.82 -14.24
CA LEU A 379 -18.70 -1.65 -13.37
C LEU A 379 -19.00 -2.03 -11.92
N PHE A 380 -18.22 -1.47 -10.99
CA PHE A 380 -18.36 -1.64 -9.55
C PHE A 380 -18.39 -0.27 -8.87
N CYS A 381 -19.47 0.04 -8.15
CA CYS A 381 -19.59 1.33 -7.46
C CYS A 381 -20.51 1.23 -6.25
N ASP A 382 -20.48 2.26 -5.43
CA ASP A 382 -21.31 2.35 -4.24
C ASP A 382 -22.82 2.47 -4.57
N SER A 383 -23.68 2.33 -3.55
CA SER A 383 -25.13 2.45 -3.74
C SER A 383 -25.67 3.86 -3.50
N CYS A 384 -24.87 4.92 -3.72
CA CYS A 384 -25.30 6.30 -3.49
C CYS A 384 -26.42 6.70 -4.46
N PRO A 385 -27.63 7.03 -3.98
CA PRO A 385 -28.74 7.37 -4.86
C PRO A 385 -28.51 8.71 -5.58
N GLY A 386 -27.85 9.68 -4.95
CA GLY A 386 -27.58 10.98 -5.58
C GLY A 386 -26.57 10.95 -6.72
N GLN A 387 -25.78 9.87 -6.83
CA GLN A 387 -24.62 9.78 -7.72
C GLN A 387 -24.71 8.57 -8.65
N ASN A 388 -24.65 7.36 -8.08
CA ASN A 388 -24.43 6.13 -8.84
C ASN A 388 -25.70 5.31 -9.07
N LYS A 389 -26.63 5.30 -8.11
CA LYS A 389 -27.80 4.40 -8.11
C LYS A 389 -29.13 5.12 -8.35
N ASN A 390 -29.20 5.83 -9.48
CA ASN A 390 -30.38 6.59 -9.91
C ASN A 390 -30.72 6.33 -11.39
N TRP A 391 -31.88 6.84 -11.81
CA TRP A 391 -32.37 6.69 -13.17
C TRP A 391 -31.52 7.37 -14.22
N THR A 392 -30.85 8.47 -13.91
CA THR A 392 -29.92 9.14 -14.83
C THR A 392 -28.80 8.17 -15.22
N MET A 393 -28.12 7.58 -14.23
CA MET A 393 -27.05 6.61 -14.47
C MET A 393 -27.53 5.39 -15.26
N LEU A 394 -28.67 4.79 -14.89
CA LEU A 394 -29.17 3.60 -15.60
C LEU A 394 -29.56 3.89 -17.05
N ARG A 395 -30.19 5.04 -17.29
CA ARG A 395 -30.57 5.49 -18.65
C ARG A 395 -29.35 5.88 -19.47
N PHE A 396 -28.34 6.46 -18.85
CA PHE A 396 -27.05 6.78 -19.47
C PHE A 396 -26.34 5.51 -19.95
N LEU A 397 -26.15 4.51 -19.08
CA LEU A 397 -25.50 3.26 -19.45
C LEU A 397 -26.26 2.51 -20.55
N HIS A 398 -27.60 2.45 -20.46
CA HIS A 398 -28.42 1.89 -21.52
C HIS A 398 -28.26 2.66 -22.84
N HIS A 399 -28.18 4.00 -22.79
CA HIS A 399 -28.00 4.83 -23.98
C HIS A 399 -26.66 4.54 -24.68
N LEU A 400 -25.57 4.34 -23.91
CA LEU A 400 -24.27 3.95 -24.46
C LEU A 400 -24.32 2.61 -25.22
N VAL A 401 -25.10 1.65 -24.73
CA VAL A 401 -25.22 0.31 -25.33
C VAL A 401 -26.13 0.30 -26.56
N VAL A 402 -27.28 0.96 -26.47
CA VAL A 402 -28.36 0.82 -27.47
C VAL A 402 -28.32 1.92 -28.52
N HIS A 403 -28.13 3.17 -28.10
CA HIS A 403 -28.23 4.33 -29.00
C HIS A 403 -26.88 4.72 -29.58
N GLN A 404 -25.82 4.75 -28.75
CA GLN A 404 -24.47 5.03 -29.23
C GLN A 404 -23.74 3.77 -29.73
N GLN A 405 -24.23 2.59 -29.37
CA GLN A 405 -23.62 1.30 -29.71
C GLN A 405 -22.12 1.22 -29.41
N LYS A 406 -21.67 1.97 -28.40
CA LYS A 406 -20.27 2.00 -27.98
C LYS A 406 -19.85 0.67 -27.34
N PHE A 407 -20.76 0.07 -26.59
CA PHE A 407 -20.57 -1.22 -25.93
C PHE A 407 -21.64 -2.21 -26.40
N THR A 408 -21.32 -3.49 -26.42
CA THR A 408 -22.29 -4.58 -26.64
C THR A 408 -23.00 -4.93 -25.34
N LYS A 409 -22.29 -4.82 -24.22
CA LYS A 409 -22.78 -5.18 -22.89
C LYS A 409 -22.17 -4.30 -21.79
N ILE A 410 -23.00 -3.88 -20.85
CA ILE A 410 -22.55 -3.25 -19.60
C ILE A 410 -23.22 -3.99 -18.44
N ARG A 411 -22.42 -4.41 -17.46
CA ARG A 411 -22.92 -4.87 -16.16
C ARG A 411 -22.49 -3.89 -15.09
N ILE A 412 -23.42 -3.47 -14.23
CA ILE A 412 -23.13 -2.65 -13.06
C ILE A 412 -23.51 -3.38 -11.78
N ASN A 413 -22.61 -3.37 -10.80
CA ASN A 413 -22.65 -4.15 -9.58
C ASN A 413 -22.59 -3.24 -8.35
N PHE A 414 -23.50 -3.44 -7.40
CA PHE A 414 -23.64 -2.63 -6.19
C PHE A 414 -23.41 -3.48 -4.92
N PRO A 415 -22.47 -3.11 -4.04
CA PRO A 415 -22.18 -3.86 -2.82
C PRO A 415 -23.32 -3.76 -1.80
N ILE A 416 -23.26 -4.63 -0.78
CA ILE A 416 -24.07 -4.50 0.42
C ILE A 416 -23.53 -3.32 1.23
N ARG A 417 -24.42 -2.48 1.77
CA ARG A 417 -24.05 -1.29 2.56
C ARG A 417 -23.19 -1.70 3.76
N GLY A 418 -22.11 -0.95 4.02
CA GLY A 418 -21.13 -1.26 5.08
C GLY A 418 -20.19 -2.43 4.76
N HIS A 419 -20.27 -3.00 3.55
CA HIS A 419 -19.34 -4.00 3.04
C HIS A 419 -18.71 -3.58 1.71
N SER A 420 -18.61 -2.27 1.46
CA SER A 420 -18.25 -1.65 0.17
C SER A 420 -16.78 -1.23 0.05
N TYR A 421 -15.84 -1.96 0.65
CA TYR A 421 -14.42 -1.59 0.54
C TYR A 421 -13.91 -1.82 -0.89
N MET A 422 -13.58 -0.73 -1.58
CA MET A 422 -13.16 -0.72 -2.98
C MET A 422 -11.71 -0.28 -3.14
N GLU A 423 -11.15 -0.51 -4.33
CA GLU A 423 -9.79 -0.07 -4.68
C GLU A 423 -9.66 1.45 -4.55
N CYS A 424 -10.74 2.19 -4.84
CA CYS A 424 -10.80 3.63 -4.68
C CYS A 424 -10.48 4.11 -3.24
N ASP A 425 -10.94 3.37 -2.21
CA ASP A 425 -10.60 3.68 -0.81
C ASP A 425 -9.09 3.54 -0.55
N ARG A 426 -8.47 2.54 -1.16
CA ARG A 426 -7.03 2.28 -1.03
C ARG A 426 -6.21 3.35 -1.74
N ASP A 427 -6.66 3.80 -2.89
CA ASP A 427 -6.01 4.88 -3.63
C ASP A 427 -6.08 6.20 -2.86
N MET A 428 -7.22 6.53 -2.26
CA MET A 428 -7.32 7.77 -1.47
C MET A 428 -6.55 7.70 -0.14
N ALA A 429 -6.26 6.49 0.37
CA ALA A 429 -5.50 6.29 1.61
C ALA A 429 -4.00 6.63 1.47
N VAL A 430 -3.44 6.69 0.25
CA VAL A 430 -2.03 7.08 0.06
C VAL A 430 -1.82 8.59 0.00
N ILE A 431 -2.90 9.36 -0.13
CA ILE A 431 -2.83 10.83 -0.25
C ILE A 431 -2.60 11.45 1.13
N ASN A 432 -1.62 12.33 1.21
CA ASN A 432 -1.34 13.07 2.44
C ASN A 432 -2.39 14.17 2.65
N GLN A 433 -3.49 13.84 3.30
CA GLN A 433 -4.57 14.79 3.61
C GLN A 433 -4.15 15.91 4.59
N LYS A 434 -2.97 15.81 5.21
CA LYS A 434 -2.40 16.83 6.10
C LYS A 434 -1.42 17.76 5.39
N ALA A 435 -1.24 17.61 4.07
CA ALA A 435 -0.37 18.50 3.31
C ALA A 435 -0.91 19.93 3.36
N THR A 436 -0.03 20.88 3.60
CA THR A 436 -0.37 22.31 3.48
C THR A 436 -0.64 22.61 2.02
N VAL A 437 -1.83 23.15 1.75
CA VAL A 437 -2.33 23.44 0.40
C VAL A 437 -3.01 24.79 0.43
N GLU A 438 -2.67 25.69 -0.48
CA GLU A 438 -3.27 27.03 -0.54
C GLU A 438 -4.30 27.12 -1.65
N THR A 439 -4.13 26.39 -2.75
CA THR A 439 -5.03 26.41 -3.92
C THR A 439 -5.42 24.99 -4.39
N PRO A 440 -6.51 24.84 -5.15
CA PRO A 440 -6.85 23.55 -5.77
C PRO A 440 -5.72 22.92 -6.59
N ASP A 441 -4.88 23.74 -7.23
CA ASP A 441 -3.75 23.25 -8.03
C ASP A 441 -2.66 22.57 -7.18
N ASP A 442 -2.47 23.00 -5.93
CA ASP A 442 -1.55 22.33 -5.01
C ASP A 442 -2.02 20.92 -4.69
N TRP A 443 -3.34 20.71 -4.54
CA TRP A 443 -3.90 19.37 -4.38
C TRP A 443 -3.59 18.49 -5.59
N PHE A 444 -3.59 19.05 -6.81
CA PHE A 444 -3.26 18.28 -8.01
C PHE A 444 -1.80 17.80 -7.97
N GLN A 445 -0.88 18.61 -7.46
CA GLN A 445 0.51 18.21 -7.25
C GLN A 445 0.64 17.16 -6.14
N GLN A 446 -0.13 17.28 -5.06
CA GLN A 446 -0.19 16.25 -4.01
C GLN A 446 -0.69 14.91 -4.57
N PHE A 447 -1.71 14.92 -5.42
CA PHE A 447 -2.19 13.70 -6.07
C PHE A 447 -1.12 13.08 -6.98
N LYS A 448 -0.48 13.86 -7.86
CA LYS A 448 0.57 13.34 -8.76
C LYS A 448 1.75 12.72 -8.02
N SER A 449 2.08 13.23 -6.83
CA SER A 449 3.21 12.75 -6.01
C SER A 449 2.83 11.65 -5.01
N ALA A 450 1.54 11.45 -4.71
CA ALA A 450 1.07 10.51 -3.67
C ALA A 450 1.34 9.03 -3.99
N ARG A 451 1.39 8.64 -5.27
CA ARG A 451 1.58 7.25 -5.70
C ARG A 451 2.68 7.14 -6.72
N LYS A 452 3.64 6.23 -6.50
CA LYS A 452 4.66 5.85 -7.48
C LYS A 452 4.44 4.45 -8.05
N ASN A 453 4.05 3.50 -7.21
CA ASN A 453 3.82 2.10 -7.57
C ASN A 453 2.34 1.71 -7.39
N PRO A 454 1.76 0.88 -8.29
CA PRO A 454 2.32 0.42 -9.57
C PRO A 454 2.49 1.54 -10.61
N SER A 455 1.67 2.58 -10.55
CA SER A 455 1.78 3.75 -11.44
C SER A 455 1.31 5.03 -10.73
N PRO A 456 1.76 6.22 -11.16
CA PRO A 456 1.22 7.49 -10.67
C PRO A 456 -0.25 7.65 -11.02
N PHE A 457 -0.92 8.58 -10.31
CA PHE A 457 -2.30 8.96 -10.59
C PHE A 457 -2.37 9.84 -11.84
N ASN A 458 -3.32 9.52 -12.74
CA ASN A 458 -3.67 10.38 -13.86
C ASN A 458 -4.69 11.40 -13.38
N VAL A 459 -4.25 12.62 -13.07
CA VAL A 459 -5.10 13.69 -12.56
C VAL A 459 -5.67 14.49 -13.73
N VAL A 460 -6.99 14.53 -13.84
CA VAL A 460 -7.74 15.31 -14.84
C VAL A 460 -8.40 16.47 -14.11
N ALA A 461 -7.89 17.68 -14.34
CA ALA A 461 -8.51 18.91 -13.86
C ALA A 461 -9.78 19.19 -14.67
N MET A 462 -10.94 18.90 -14.08
CA MET A 462 -12.22 19.05 -14.77
C MET A 462 -12.57 20.52 -14.92
N GLN A 463 -12.86 20.93 -16.15
CA GLN A 463 -13.37 22.24 -16.48
C GLN A 463 -14.90 22.23 -16.54
N GLN A 464 -15.50 23.41 -16.47
CA GLN A 464 -16.94 23.55 -16.33
C GLN A 464 -17.72 23.04 -17.56
N ASP A 465 -17.18 23.25 -18.75
CA ASP A 465 -17.71 22.81 -20.04
C ASP A 465 -17.67 21.28 -20.23
N MET A 466 -16.83 20.58 -19.46
CA MET A 466 -16.75 19.13 -19.46
C MET A 466 -17.96 18.46 -18.76
N PHE A 467 -18.76 19.22 -18.01
CA PHE A 467 -19.95 18.71 -17.34
C PHE A 467 -21.19 18.91 -18.21
N LEU A 468 -21.85 17.81 -18.58
CA LEU A 468 -22.91 17.75 -19.60
C LEU A 468 -24.29 17.35 -19.03
N GLN A 469 -25.37 17.92 -19.58
CA GLN A 469 -26.76 17.62 -19.16
C GLN A 469 -27.26 16.27 -19.66
N VAL A 470 -26.68 15.18 -19.13
CA VAL A 470 -27.02 13.82 -19.53
C VAL A 470 -28.49 13.50 -19.22
N THR A 471 -28.99 13.87 -18.04
CA THR A 471 -30.36 13.62 -17.57
C THR A 471 -31.37 14.11 -18.60
N ASN A 472 -31.26 15.37 -19.02
CA ASN A 472 -32.20 15.98 -19.97
C ASN A 472 -32.06 15.36 -21.36
N HIS A 473 -30.83 15.13 -21.82
CA HIS A 473 -30.55 14.50 -23.10
C HIS A 473 -31.22 13.13 -23.24
N VAL A 474 -31.11 12.28 -22.21
CA VAL A 474 -31.71 10.95 -22.24
C VAL A 474 -33.19 10.91 -21.87
N LYS A 475 -33.72 11.91 -21.15
CA LYS A 475 -35.09 11.90 -20.57
C LYS A 475 -36.18 11.56 -21.58
N GLY A 476 -36.06 12.05 -22.82
CA GLY A 476 -37.07 11.86 -23.87
C GLY A 476 -37.23 10.40 -24.32
N LEU A 477 -36.18 9.59 -24.23
CA LEU A 477 -36.10 8.23 -24.76
C LEU A 477 -36.76 7.16 -23.86
N TYR A 478 -36.89 7.48 -22.57
CA TYR A 478 -37.26 6.51 -21.54
C TYR A 478 -38.62 6.80 -20.93
N ARG A 479 -39.23 5.77 -20.32
CA ARG A 479 -40.50 5.93 -19.59
C ARG A 479 -40.33 6.92 -18.44
N ALA A 480 -41.30 7.83 -18.29
CA ALA A 480 -41.31 8.81 -17.20
C ALA A 480 -41.38 8.11 -15.84
N THR A 481 -42.27 7.13 -15.73
CA THR A 481 -42.42 6.29 -14.54
C THR A 481 -41.40 5.15 -14.55
N PRO A 482 -40.53 5.08 -13.51
CA PRO A 482 -39.67 3.94 -13.22
C PRO A 482 -40.40 2.59 -13.26
N PRO A 483 -39.89 1.57 -13.98
CA PRO A 483 -40.52 0.25 -14.02
C PRO A 483 -40.33 -0.58 -12.74
N PHE A 484 -39.37 -0.20 -11.87
CA PHE A 484 -39.07 -0.89 -10.62
C PHE A 484 -38.37 0.06 -9.64
N GLN A 485 -38.09 -0.40 -8.42
CA GLN A 485 -37.30 0.38 -7.45
C GLN A 485 -35.80 0.08 -7.59
N THR A 486 -34.96 1.11 -7.71
CA THR A 486 -33.50 0.92 -7.84
C THR A 486 -32.85 0.46 -6.54
N ARG A 487 -33.35 0.92 -5.38
CA ARG A 487 -32.74 0.68 -4.06
C ARG A 487 -32.43 -0.80 -3.74
N PRO A 488 -33.31 -1.79 -3.95
CA PRO A 488 -33.01 -3.20 -3.63
C PRO A 488 -32.03 -3.89 -4.57
N ILE A 489 -31.81 -3.35 -5.77
CA ILE A 489 -31.09 -4.04 -6.85
C ILE A 489 -29.59 -4.14 -6.54
N ARG A 490 -28.95 -5.25 -6.91
CA ARG A 490 -27.51 -5.47 -6.72
C ARG A 490 -26.76 -5.56 -8.02
N GLU A 491 -27.41 -6.02 -9.07
CA GLU A 491 -26.81 -6.18 -10.38
C GLU A 491 -27.81 -5.80 -11.45
N ILE A 492 -27.32 -5.06 -12.45
CA ILE A 492 -28.07 -4.69 -13.64
C ILE A 492 -27.20 -4.98 -14.86
N ILE A 493 -27.80 -5.57 -15.88
CA ILE A 493 -27.17 -5.88 -17.15
C ILE A 493 -27.94 -5.16 -18.27
N PHE A 494 -27.18 -4.47 -19.10
CA PHE A 494 -27.59 -3.85 -20.34
C PHE A 494 -26.95 -4.62 -21.49
N THR A 495 -27.73 -5.01 -22.50
CA THR A 495 -27.23 -5.74 -23.69
C THR A 495 -27.82 -5.14 -24.94
N ARG A 496 -27.06 -5.22 -26.04
CA ARG A 496 -27.51 -4.75 -27.35
C ARG A 496 -28.66 -5.60 -27.91
N ASP A 497 -28.66 -6.89 -27.62
CA ASP A 497 -29.69 -7.86 -28.07
C ASP A 497 -31.07 -7.57 -27.50
N HIS A 498 -31.12 -6.82 -26.40
CA HIS A 498 -32.35 -6.46 -25.70
C HIS A 498 -32.50 -4.94 -25.60
N PRO A 499 -32.70 -4.23 -26.73
CA PRO A 499 -32.59 -2.76 -26.80
C PRO A 499 -33.69 -1.99 -26.06
N ARG A 500 -34.71 -2.68 -25.54
CA ARG A 500 -35.83 -2.08 -24.81
C ARG A 500 -35.88 -2.45 -23.34
N THR A 501 -35.15 -3.49 -22.96
CA THR A 501 -35.27 -4.10 -21.64
C THR A 501 -33.94 -4.11 -20.92
N ILE A 502 -34.02 -4.14 -19.60
CA ILE A 502 -32.87 -4.30 -18.73
C ILE A 502 -33.10 -5.50 -17.84
N GLN A 503 -32.03 -6.26 -17.61
CA GLN A 503 -32.04 -7.38 -16.69
C GLN A 503 -31.50 -6.91 -15.35
N HIS A 504 -32.19 -7.22 -14.26
CA HIS A 504 -31.76 -6.81 -12.93
C HIS A 504 -32.10 -7.87 -11.89
N ARG A 505 -31.41 -7.83 -10.76
CA ARG A 505 -31.72 -8.71 -9.62
C ARG A 505 -31.37 -8.06 -8.29
N ALA A 506 -32.18 -8.33 -7.26
CA ALA A 506 -31.96 -7.86 -5.90
C ALA A 506 -31.04 -8.77 -5.08
N ASN A 507 -30.93 -10.05 -5.45
CA ASN A 507 -30.08 -11.03 -4.78
C ASN A 507 -29.01 -11.54 -5.75
N TRP A 508 -27.76 -11.62 -5.30
CA TRP A 508 -26.63 -12.08 -6.12
C TRP A 508 -26.80 -13.47 -6.73
N ASN A 509 -27.59 -14.34 -6.11
CA ASN A 509 -27.87 -15.69 -6.60
C ASN A 509 -29.35 -15.87 -6.97
N GLY A 510 -30.12 -14.78 -7.04
CA GLY A 510 -31.52 -14.81 -7.48
C GLY A 510 -31.64 -14.83 -9.01
N PRO A 511 -32.83 -15.19 -9.52
CA PRO A 511 -33.14 -15.09 -10.95
C PRO A 511 -33.07 -13.63 -11.40
N PHE A 512 -32.77 -13.41 -12.68
CA PHE A 512 -32.86 -12.10 -13.29
C PHE A 512 -34.32 -11.79 -13.63
N GLU A 513 -34.76 -10.61 -13.21
CA GLU A 513 -36.00 -9.99 -13.66
C GLU A 513 -35.71 -9.14 -14.89
N THR A 514 -36.65 -9.10 -15.83
CA THR A 514 -36.55 -8.27 -17.04
C THR A 514 -37.58 -7.16 -16.98
N SER A 515 -37.17 -5.93 -17.24
CA SER A 515 -38.07 -4.77 -17.19
C SER A 515 -37.86 -3.83 -18.37
N VAL A 516 -38.94 -3.28 -18.90
CA VAL A 516 -38.91 -2.38 -20.06
C VAL A 516 -38.56 -0.96 -19.61
N LEU A 517 -37.42 -0.44 -20.08
CA LEU A 517 -36.92 0.88 -19.72
C LEU A 517 -37.32 1.95 -20.75
N SER A 518 -37.29 1.60 -22.04
CA SER A 518 -37.49 2.53 -23.15
C SER A 518 -38.97 2.73 -23.49
N LYS A 519 -39.27 3.86 -24.15
CA LYS A 519 -40.55 4.02 -24.87
C LYS A 519 -40.59 3.07 -26.07
N PRO A 520 -41.78 2.68 -26.56
CA PRO A 520 -41.89 2.02 -27.86
C PRO A 520 -41.26 2.91 -28.94
N LEU A 521 -40.43 2.34 -29.81
CA LEU A 521 -39.93 3.03 -30.99
C LEU A 521 -41.14 3.30 -31.90
N GLY A 522 -41.57 4.55 -31.99
CA GLY A 522 -42.63 4.95 -32.91
C GLY A 522 -42.17 4.83 -34.37
N LYS A 523 -43.10 4.75 -35.32
CA LYS A 523 -42.81 4.72 -36.77
C LYS A 523 -42.13 5.99 -37.33
N ARG A 524 -41.98 7.04 -36.53
CA ARG A 524 -41.18 8.22 -36.88
C ARG A 524 -39.72 7.88 -36.60
N GLY A 525 -38.89 7.92 -37.64
CA GLY A 525 -37.48 7.55 -37.59
C GLY A 525 -36.73 8.18 -36.42
N VAL A 526 -35.60 7.57 -36.04
CA VAL A 526 -34.72 8.05 -34.98
C VAL A 526 -34.33 9.49 -35.30
N ALA A 527 -34.99 10.47 -34.67
CA ALA A 527 -34.57 11.86 -34.76
C ALA A 527 -33.14 11.92 -34.23
N GLN A 528 -32.22 12.53 -34.99
CA GLN A 528 -30.87 12.78 -34.50
C GLN A 528 -30.97 13.50 -33.15
N GLN A 529 -30.44 12.88 -32.10
CA GLN A 529 -30.45 13.49 -30.78
C GLN A 529 -29.58 14.75 -30.83
N PRO A 530 -30.04 15.87 -30.25
CA PRO A 530 -29.23 17.08 -30.19
C PRO A 530 -27.93 16.79 -29.43
N PRO A 531 -26.82 17.50 -29.74
CA PRO A 531 -25.57 17.31 -29.01
C PRO A 531 -25.76 17.57 -27.51
N LEU A 532 -24.94 16.92 -26.69
CA LEU A 532 -24.93 17.15 -25.25
C LEU A 532 -24.52 18.61 -24.96
N SER A 533 -25.35 19.32 -24.21
CA SER A 533 -25.06 20.69 -23.78
C SER A 533 -24.42 20.71 -22.38
N PRO A 534 -23.58 21.71 -22.07
CA PRO A 534 -23.05 21.90 -20.72
C PRO A 534 -24.16 22.05 -19.66
N ILE A 535 -23.92 21.56 -18.44
CA ILE A 535 -24.83 21.75 -17.29
C ILE A 535 -24.78 23.17 -16.78
N TYR A 536 -23.59 23.75 -16.77
CA TYR A 536 -23.30 25.05 -16.22
C TYR A 536 -22.85 25.99 -17.32
N GLN A 537 -23.31 27.23 -17.25
CA GLN A 537 -22.90 28.31 -18.18
C GLN A 537 -21.80 29.17 -17.57
N GLU A 538 -21.83 29.35 -16.25
CA GLU A 538 -20.91 30.17 -15.48
C GLU A 538 -20.57 29.47 -14.16
N ARG A 539 -19.45 29.86 -13.54
CA ARG A 539 -19.01 29.31 -12.26
C ARG A 539 -20.10 29.46 -11.19
N ILE A 540 -20.27 28.41 -10.40
CA ILE A 540 -21.29 28.33 -9.36
C ILE A 540 -20.92 29.29 -8.23
N PRO A 541 -21.76 30.29 -7.92
CA PRO A 541 -21.48 31.20 -6.83
C PRO A 541 -21.60 30.47 -5.49
N MET A 542 -20.65 30.71 -4.59
CA MET A 542 -20.72 30.18 -3.23
C MET A 542 -21.52 31.11 -2.30
N THR A 543 -21.92 30.60 -1.14
CA THR A 543 -22.64 31.42 -0.15
C THR A 543 -21.76 32.57 0.36
N LEU A 544 -22.35 33.76 0.56
CA LEU A 544 -21.64 34.95 1.08
C LEU A 544 -20.87 34.67 2.37
N ALA A 545 -21.46 33.92 3.31
CA ALA A 545 -20.81 33.59 4.57
C ALA A 545 -19.56 32.70 4.38
N LYS A 546 -19.57 31.78 3.41
CA LYS A 546 -18.39 30.98 3.05
C LYS A 546 -17.33 31.82 2.37
N PHE A 547 -17.73 32.74 1.49
CA PHE A 547 -16.82 33.69 0.88
C PHE A 547 -16.12 34.56 1.94
N LYS A 548 -16.87 35.17 2.87
CA LYS A 548 -16.30 35.95 3.99
C LYS A 548 -15.29 35.16 4.82
N ASP A 549 -15.59 33.88 5.12
CA ASP A 549 -14.64 33.00 5.81
C ASP A 549 -13.35 32.78 5.00
N LEU A 550 -13.47 32.56 3.69
CA LEU A 550 -12.30 32.41 2.80
C LEU A 550 -11.49 33.69 2.67
N GLN A 551 -12.13 34.86 2.67
CA GLN A 551 -11.46 36.17 2.67
C GLN A 551 -10.59 36.41 3.92
N ILE A 552 -10.93 35.75 5.03
CA ILE A 552 -10.09 35.77 6.23
C ILE A 552 -8.98 34.71 6.11
N LEU A 553 -9.31 33.50 5.67
CA LEU A 553 -8.34 32.42 5.54
C LEU A 553 -7.24 32.71 4.51
N LYS A 554 -7.55 33.46 3.43
CA LYS A 554 -6.58 33.82 2.40
C LYS A 554 -5.41 34.65 2.96
N THR A 555 -5.59 35.38 4.06
CA THR A 555 -4.53 36.23 4.67
C THR A 555 -3.33 35.41 5.14
N PHE A 556 -3.53 34.12 5.40
CA PHE A 556 -2.48 33.15 5.75
C PHE A 556 -1.86 32.44 4.54
N CYS A 557 -2.27 32.79 3.32
CA CYS A 557 -1.79 32.20 2.07
C CYS A 557 -0.91 33.18 1.29
N SER A 558 -0.16 32.68 0.32
CA SER A 558 0.64 33.47 -0.61
C SER A 558 -0.20 34.48 -1.40
N ALA A 559 0.45 35.52 -1.94
CA ALA A 559 -0.22 36.55 -2.75
C ALA A 559 -0.95 35.95 -3.98
N THR A 560 -0.38 34.92 -4.61
CA THR A 560 -1.00 34.19 -5.72
C THR A 560 -2.27 33.46 -5.30
N ALA A 561 -2.27 32.83 -4.11
CA ALA A 561 -3.45 32.17 -3.57
C ALA A 561 -4.53 33.17 -3.16
N GLN A 562 -4.14 34.33 -2.63
CA GLN A 562 -5.08 35.41 -2.30
C GLN A 562 -5.86 35.88 -3.53
N GLN A 563 -5.16 36.11 -4.66
CA GLN A 563 -5.81 36.46 -5.92
C GLN A 563 -6.81 35.40 -6.40
N PHE A 564 -6.52 34.12 -6.18
CA PHE A 564 -7.48 33.06 -6.52
C PHE A 564 -8.77 33.22 -5.71
N TYR A 565 -8.68 33.44 -4.39
CA TYR A 565 -9.84 33.58 -3.51
C TYR A 565 -10.66 34.86 -3.77
N ASP A 566 -10.01 35.91 -4.25
CA ASP A 566 -10.67 37.19 -4.57
C ASP A 566 -11.55 37.11 -5.80
N ASN A 567 -11.19 36.24 -6.74
CA ASN A 567 -11.93 36.04 -7.99
C ASN A 567 -13.01 34.96 -7.91
N ILE A 568 -13.29 34.44 -6.71
CA ILE A 568 -14.32 33.42 -6.51
C ILE A 568 -15.72 34.07 -6.57
N PRO A 569 -16.64 33.53 -7.37
CA PRO A 569 -18.00 34.06 -7.44
C PRO A 569 -18.77 33.75 -6.15
N TYR A 570 -19.57 34.71 -5.68
CA TYR A 570 -20.41 34.53 -4.50
C TYR A 570 -21.81 35.12 -4.68
N VAL A 571 -22.76 34.57 -3.93
CA VAL A 571 -24.15 35.03 -3.94
C VAL A 571 -24.21 36.45 -3.36
N GLY A 572 -24.69 37.40 -4.16
CA GLY A 572 -24.75 38.83 -3.82
C GLY A 572 -23.71 39.70 -4.52
N GLN A 573 -22.89 39.15 -5.42
CA GLN A 573 -21.89 39.90 -6.18
C GLN A 573 -22.51 40.83 -7.26
N SER A 574 -23.79 40.68 -7.59
CA SER A 574 -24.54 41.55 -8.50
C SER A 574 -25.58 42.37 -7.73
N GLY A 575 -25.16 43.55 -7.27
CA GLY A 575 -25.97 44.57 -6.61
C GLY A 575 -25.04 45.54 -5.88
N ASP A 576 -24.84 46.73 -6.45
CA ASP A 576 -24.19 47.94 -5.92
C ASP A 576 -23.46 47.81 -4.58
N GLU A 577 -22.14 47.97 -4.59
CA GLU A 577 -21.39 48.71 -3.56
C GLU A 577 -19.92 48.89 -4.00
N ASP A 578 -19.71 49.96 -4.77
CA ASP A 578 -18.46 50.72 -4.67
C ASP A 578 -18.32 51.24 -3.23
N ASN A 579 -17.10 51.19 -2.70
CA ASN A 579 -16.61 51.89 -1.50
C ASN A 579 -17.23 51.55 -0.13
N ASN A 580 -16.66 50.57 0.59
CA ASN A 580 -16.14 50.81 1.95
C ASN A 580 -15.44 49.57 2.54
N TYR A 581 -14.11 49.52 2.45
CA TYR A 581 -13.28 48.73 3.37
C TYR A 581 -12.04 49.53 3.73
N SER A 582 -12.26 50.59 4.50
CA SER A 582 -11.22 51.24 5.30
C SER A 582 -11.83 51.73 6.60
N GLU A 583 -11.92 50.85 7.59
CA GLU A 583 -11.83 51.16 9.03
C GLU A 583 -12.21 49.91 9.81
N LEU A 584 -11.23 49.32 10.49
CA LEU A 584 -11.37 48.59 11.76
C LEU A 584 -9.95 48.18 12.19
N SER A 585 -9.20 49.18 12.64
CA SER A 585 -7.95 48.99 13.36
C SER A 585 -7.81 50.05 14.45
N SER A 586 -8.57 49.89 15.53
CA SER A 586 -8.25 50.39 16.88
C SER A 586 -9.38 50.03 17.83
N GLU A 587 -9.04 49.86 19.11
CA GLU A 587 -9.89 49.56 20.27
C GLU A 587 -10.05 48.05 20.58
N GLY A 588 -9.50 47.52 21.68
CA GLY A 588 -8.89 48.19 22.82
C GLY A 588 -7.96 47.27 23.62
N GLU A 589 -6.93 47.91 24.15
CA GLU A 589 -6.28 47.56 25.42
C GLU A 589 -7.24 47.96 26.54
N ASP A 590 -7.59 46.98 27.39
CA ASP A 590 -7.58 47.07 28.86
C ASP A 590 -7.81 45.67 29.46
#